data_AF-A0A1G6JYL5-F1
#
_entry.id   AF-A0A1G6JYL5-F1
#
_cell.length_a   1.000
_cell.length_b   1.000
_cell.length_c   1.000
_cell.angle_alpha   90.00
_cell.angle_beta   90.00
_cell.angle_gamma   90.00
#
_symmetry.space_group_name_H-M   'P 1'
#
loop_
_entity.id
_entity.type
_entity.pdbx_description
1 polymer ?
#
loop_
_entity_poly.entity_id
_entity_poly.type
_entity_poly.pdbx_seq_one_letter_code
_entity_poly.pdbx_strand_id
1 'polypeptide(L)'
;HPQTQGKIERWHQTMKNRVLLENYFLPGELERQIGAFVDHYNNHRYHESLANLTPADVYHGRGAKILKMREEIKKQTIRQRRLQHQAAAA
;
A
#
# COMPACT_ATOMS: atom_id res chain seq x y z
N HIS A 1 -28.07 -13.60 2.61
CA HIS A 1 -27.01 -13.69 3.63
C HIS A 1 -25.97 -12.60 3.39
N PRO A 2 -25.84 -11.57 4.25
CA PRO A 2 -24.72 -10.65 4.19
C PRO A 2 -23.52 -11.24 4.94
N GLN A 3 -22.39 -11.37 4.25
CA GLN A 3 -21.13 -11.89 4.78
C GLN A 3 -20.42 -10.79 5.57
N THR A 4 -20.45 -10.85 6.90
CA THR A 4 -19.87 -9.83 7.80
C THR A 4 -18.35 -9.95 7.97
N GLN A 5 -17.74 -11.08 7.57
CA GLN A 5 -16.32 -11.39 7.83
C GLN A 5 -15.41 -11.38 6.59
N GLY A 6 -15.92 -11.02 5.40
CA GLY A 6 -15.15 -11.13 4.15
C GLY A 6 -13.83 -10.35 4.11
N LYS A 7 -13.72 -9.24 4.86
CA LYS A 7 -12.47 -8.47 4.96
C LYS A 7 -11.38 -9.23 5.72
N ILE A 8 -11.73 -9.83 6.87
CA ILE A 8 -10.76 -10.58 7.68
C ILE A 8 -10.43 -11.93 7.03
N GLU A 9 -11.40 -12.55 6.36
CA GLU A 9 -11.19 -13.76 5.54
C GLU A 9 -10.17 -13.48 4.42
N ARG A 10 -10.36 -12.40 3.65
CA ARG A 10 -9.43 -11.99 2.59
C ARG A 10 -8.04 -11.64 3.12
N TRP A 11 -7.97 -10.97 4.28
CA TRP A 11 -6.70 -10.65 4.92
C TRP A 11 -5.92 -11.91 5.29
N HIS A 12 -6.57 -12.88 5.96
CA HIS A 12 -5.96 -14.16 6.29
C HIS A 12 -5.51 -14.94 5.06
N GLN A 13 -6.31 -14.96 3.98
CA GLN A 13 -5.91 -15.60 2.73
C GLN A 13 -4.65 -14.94 2.15
N THR A 14 -4.57 -13.61 2.17
CA THR A 14 -3.40 -12.87 1.67
C THR A 14 -2.14 -13.17 2.48
N MET A 15 -2.27 -13.29 3.81
CA MET A 15 -1.17 -13.68 4.68
C MET A 15 -0.68 -15.09 4.36
N LYS A 16 -1.60 -16.06 4.31
CA LYS A 16 -1.28 -17.47 4.03
C LYS A 16 -0.59 -17.64 2.68
N ASN A 17 -1.07 -16.95 1.64
CA ASN A 17 -0.48 -17.01 0.29
C ASN A 17 0.96 -16.48 0.22
N ARG A 18 1.45 -15.76 1.24
CA ARG A 18 2.82 -15.24 1.28
C ARG A 18 3.70 -15.96 2.30
N VAL A 19 3.16 -16.23 3.48
CA VAL A 19 3.88 -16.91 4.57
C VAL A 19 4.06 -18.40 4.25
N LEU A 20 3.06 -19.09 3.69
CA LEU A 20 3.18 -20.53 3.42
C LEU A 20 4.00 -20.89 2.17
N LEU A 21 4.66 -19.92 1.54
CA LEU A 21 5.56 -20.19 0.41
C LEU A 21 6.90 -20.77 0.85
N GLU A 22 7.28 -20.57 2.12
CA GLU A 22 8.56 -21.00 2.68
C GLU A 22 8.37 -22.11 3.73
N ASN A 23 9.41 -22.93 3.93
CA ASN A 23 9.44 -23.91 5.02
C ASN A 23 10.02 -23.29 6.29
N TYR A 24 9.31 -23.44 7.40
CA TYR A 24 9.74 -22.91 8.71
C TYR A 24 10.15 -24.05 9.63
N PHE A 25 11.46 -24.16 9.86
CA PHE A 25 12.06 -25.24 10.65
C PHE A 25 12.10 -24.94 12.15
N LEU A 26 11.88 -23.69 12.54
CA LEU A 26 11.83 -23.23 13.93
C LEU A 26 10.58 -22.38 14.16
N PRO A 27 9.86 -22.53 15.28
CA PRO A 27 8.67 -21.72 15.58
C PRO A 27 8.91 -20.21 15.52
N GLY A 28 10.05 -19.75 16.05
CA GLY A 28 10.42 -18.32 16.03
C GLY A 28 10.67 -17.76 14.62
N GLU A 29 10.96 -18.61 13.63
CA GLU A 29 11.06 -18.19 12.23
C GLU A 29 9.67 -17.84 11.68
N LEU A 30 8.69 -18.72 11.89
CA LEU A 30 7.31 -18.47 11.45
C LEU A 30 6.74 -17.21 12.11
N GLU A 31 6.96 -17.02 13.42
CA GLU A 31 6.53 -15.81 14.12
C GLU A 31 7.13 -14.54 13.52
N ARG A 32 8.44 -14.55 13.24
CA ARG A 32 9.11 -13.42 12.62
C ARG A 32 8.55 -13.11 11.23
N GLN A 33 8.24 -14.14 10.45
CA GLN A 33 7.73 -14.00 9.09
C GLN A 33 6.28 -13.49 9.07
N ILE A 34 5.45 -13.93 10.01
CA ILE A 34 4.13 -13.34 10.24
C ILE A 34 4.28 -11.87 10.62
N GLY A 35 5.19 -11.53 11.54
CA GLY A 35 5.47 -10.14 11.93
C GLY A 35 5.88 -9.27 10.74
N ALA A 36 6.80 -9.76 9.91
CA ALA A 36 7.23 -9.07 8.69
C ALA A 36 6.09 -8.88 7.69
N PHE A 37 5.22 -9.90 7.53
CA PHE A 37 4.02 -9.78 6.70
C PHE A 37 3.08 -8.68 7.19
N VAL A 38 2.77 -8.68 8.50
CA VAL A 38 1.84 -7.71 9.11
C VAL A 38 2.37 -6.28 8.92
N ASP A 39 3.64 -6.06 9.24
CA ASP A 39 4.27 -4.75 9.08
C ASP A 39 4.26 -4.29 7.61
N HIS A 40 4.63 -5.18 6.68
CA HIS A 40 4.60 -4.84 5.27
C HIS A 40 3.18 -4.54 4.79
N TYR A 41 2.18 -5.36 5.15
CA TYR A 41 0.80 -5.20 4.69
C TYR A 41 0.19 -3.88 5.20
N ASN A 42 0.45 -3.53 6.46
CA ASN A 42 -0.18 -2.39 7.12
C ASN A 42 0.57 -1.08 6.89
N ASN A 43 1.91 -1.09 6.83
CA ASN A 43 2.72 0.13 6.83
C ASN A 43 3.40 0.42 5.49
N HIS A 44 3.55 -0.56 4.61
CA HIS A 44 4.38 -0.41 3.40
C HIS A 44 3.63 -0.70 2.10
N ARG A 45 2.65 -1.60 2.12
CA ARG A 45 1.88 -1.98 0.94
C ARG A 45 0.80 -0.93 0.64
N TYR A 46 0.84 -0.39 -0.57
CA TYR A 46 -0.25 0.42 -1.10
C TYR A 46 -1.40 -0.48 -1.58
N HIS A 47 -2.63 -0.06 -1.30
CA HIS A 47 -3.85 -0.77 -1.72
C HIS A 47 -4.65 0.11 -2.66
N GLU A 48 -4.97 -0.41 -3.85
CA GLU A 48 -5.72 0.32 -4.87
C GLU A 48 -7.10 0.76 -4.37
N SER A 49 -7.78 -0.11 -3.63
CA SER A 49 -9.07 0.18 -2.98
C SER A 49 -9.00 1.30 -1.94
N LEU A 50 -7.79 1.68 -1.50
CA LEU A 50 -7.52 2.79 -0.58
C LEU A 50 -6.87 3.98 -1.30
N ALA A 51 -7.12 4.15 -2.61
CA ALA A 51 -6.49 5.19 -3.43
C ALA A 51 -4.95 5.15 -3.38
N ASN A 52 -4.38 3.92 -3.33
CA ASN A 52 -2.95 3.69 -3.17
C ASN A 52 -2.37 4.32 -1.90
N LEU A 53 -3.13 4.26 -0.79
CA LEU A 53 -2.65 4.52 0.56
C LEU A 53 -2.36 3.19 1.26
N THR A 54 -1.56 3.27 2.34
CA THR A 54 -1.36 2.14 3.23
C THR A 54 -2.53 2.03 4.21
N PRO A 55 -2.86 0.84 4.76
CA PRO A 55 -3.88 0.73 5.79
C PRO A 55 -3.58 1.60 7.00
N ALA A 56 -2.30 1.73 7.40
CA ALA A 56 -1.89 2.62 8.49
C ALA A 56 -2.19 4.09 8.18
N ASP A 57 -1.99 4.58 6.96
CA ASP A 57 -2.32 5.97 6.60
C ASP A 57 -3.81 6.27 6.70
N VAL A 58 -4.65 5.30 6.33
CA VAL A 58 -6.10 5.42 6.46
C VAL A 58 -6.51 5.39 7.93
N TYR A 59 -5.98 4.43 8.70
CA TYR A 59 -6.29 4.28 10.12
C TYR A 59 -5.91 5.52 10.94
N HIS A 60 -4.74 6.11 10.68
CA HIS A 60 -4.28 7.32 11.37
C HIS A 60 -4.82 8.63 10.76
N GLY A 61 -5.76 8.56 9.80
CA GLY A 61 -6.38 9.75 9.20
C GLY A 61 -5.44 10.63 8.35
N ARG A 62 -4.27 10.11 7.95
CA ARG A 62 -3.26 10.85 7.16
C ARG A 62 -3.58 10.90 5.66
N GLY A 63 -4.56 10.10 5.21
CA GLY A 63 -4.87 9.91 3.80
C GLY A 63 -5.14 11.20 3.02
N ALA A 64 -6.01 12.08 3.53
CA ALA A 64 -6.36 13.32 2.85
C ALA A 64 -5.14 14.23 2.60
N LYS A 65 -4.23 14.33 3.58
CA LYS A 65 -2.99 15.11 3.46
C LYS A 65 -2.07 14.54 2.39
N ILE A 66 -1.90 13.22 2.36
CA ILE A 66 -1.06 12.53 1.37
C ILE A 66 -1.61 12.73 -0.05
N LEU A 67 -2.92 12.56 -0.23
CA LEU A 67 -3.55 12.70 -1.54
C LEU A 67 -3.45 14.13 -2.07
N LYS A 68 -3.68 15.14 -1.22
CA LYS A 68 -3.50 16.55 -1.59
C LYS A 68 -2.06 16.85 -2.02
N MET A 69 -1.07 16.35 -1.28
CA MET A 69 0.33 16.51 -1.64
C MET A 69 0.66 15.88 -3.01
N ARG A 70 0.14 14.67 -3.28
CA ARG A 70 0.33 13.98 -4.56
C ARG A 70 -0.29 14.74 -5.73
N GLU A 71 -1.47 15.33 -5.53
CA GLU A 71 -2.14 16.15 -6.54
C GLU A 71 -1.29 17.37 -6.94
N GLU A 72 -0.74 18.08 -5.95
CA GLU A 72 0.10 19.25 -6.20
C GLU A 72 1.40 18.90 -6.93
N ILE A 73 2.08 17.82 -6.51
CA ILE A 73 3.28 17.31 -7.21
C ILE A 73 2.96 16.97 -8.67
N LYS A 74 1.81 16.32 -8.92
CA LYS A 74 1.37 15.97 -10.27
C LYS A 74 1.16 17.22 -11.14
N LYS A 75 0.47 18.24 -10.62
CA LYS A 75 0.26 19.52 -11.32
C LYS A 75 1.59 20.18 -11.68
N GLN A 76 2.51 20.29 -10.72
CA GLN A 76 3.83 20.88 -10.93
C GLN A 76 4.64 20.11 -11.98
N THR A 77 4.64 18.77 -11.90
CA THR A 77 5.35 17.91 -12.86
C THR A 77 4.83 18.09 -14.28
N ILE A 78 3.50 18.16 -14.47
CA ILE A 78 2.90 18.39 -15.80
C ILE A 78 3.28 19.77 -16.33
N ARG A 79 3.22 20.82 -15.50
CA ARG A 79 3.64 22.17 -15.89
C ARG A 79 5.09 22.21 -16.36
N GLN A 80 5.99 21.58 -15.59
CA GLN A 80 7.41 21.53 -15.92
C GLN A 80 7.67 20.83 -17.25
N ARG A 81 7.01 19.68 -17.48
CA ARG A 81 7.12 18.95 -18.75
C ARG A 81 6.65 19.76 -19.95
N ARG A 82 5.57 20.54 -19.81
CA ARG A 82 5.07 21.43 -20.87
C ARG A 82 6.07 22.52 -21.23
N LEU A 83 6.68 23.16 -20.22
CA LEU A 83 7.70 24.19 -20.44
C LEU A 83 8.94 23.63 -21.15
N GLN A 84 9.42 22.47 -20.72
CA GLN A 84 10.55 21.79 -21.36
C GLN A 84 10.26 21.44 -22.82
N HIS A 85 9.06 20.95 -23.12
CA HIS A 85 8.65 20.64 -24.49
C HIS A 85 8.57 21.90 -25.36
N GLN A 86 8.04 23.01 -24.85
CA GLN A 86 8.00 24.29 -25.58
C GLN A 86 9.41 24.81 -25.86
N ALA A 87 10.30 24.76 -24.88
CA ALA A 87 11.70 25.17 -25.06
C ALA A 87 12.47 24.31 -26.07
N ALA A 88 12.16 23.01 -26.16
CA ALA A 88 12.79 22.11 -27.12
C ALA A 88 12.22 22.23 -28.55
N ALA A 89 11.05 22.84 -28.70
CA ALA A 89 10.39 23.08 -29.99
C ALA A 89 10.66 24.48 -30.56
N ALA A 90 11.36 25.34 -29.82
CA ALA A 90 11.84 26.65 -30.22
C ALA A 90 13.29 26.56 -30.72
#